data_AF-A0A2E0WAR9-F1
#
_entry.id   AF-A0A2E0WAR9-F1
#
_cell.length_a   1.000
_cell.length_b   1.000
_cell.length_c   1.000
_cell.angle_alpha   90.00
_cell.angle_beta   90.00
_cell.angle_gamma   90.00
#
_symmetry.space_group_name_H-M   'P 1'
#
loop_
_entity.id
_entity.type
_entity.pdbx_description
1 polymer ?
#
loop_
_entity_poly.entity_id
_entity_poly.type
_entity_poly.pdbx_seq_one_letter_code
_entity_poly.pdbx_strand_id
1 'polypeptide(L)'
;QRQEIQPYSCQVRRQDADALLYNTKSSGLRYRSGSEKVGTFKKQADFEVAGQELTFGRGWAQANFTWKGKQVGIITSHLEVESTDGVGNPNKFGPKNWPSEIQTGQAKELLKKSKKLAKANSGRAILLGDLNTDANGYYSPAYGNLTKNFFTDSWKQAGKKFGKAVGGTCCRSGALDSKVKVKGVKGPGKYMDSGDPAVPTRIDLILNRNVKATKVGIAGTSQESKSQPLWQSDHNFYFADVILQ
;
A
#
# COMPACT_ATOMS: atom_id res chain seq x y z
N GLN A 1 -46.92 2.37 -12.73
CA GLN A 1 -46.19 1.33 -11.97
C GLN A 1 -44.75 1.79 -11.84
N ARG A 2 -44.30 2.06 -10.61
CA ARG A 2 -42.90 2.42 -10.32
C ARG A 2 -42.05 1.15 -10.47
N GLN A 3 -41.03 1.19 -11.32
CA GLN A 3 -39.98 0.19 -11.32
C GLN A 3 -39.24 0.30 -9.98
N GLU A 4 -39.36 -0.74 -9.16
CA GLU A 4 -38.52 -0.92 -8.00
C GLU A 4 -37.07 -1.04 -8.45
N ILE A 5 -36.25 -0.11 -7.98
CA ILE A 5 -34.80 -0.20 -8.07
C ILE A 5 -34.40 -1.35 -7.14
N GLN A 6 -34.03 -2.49 -7.73
CA GLN A 6 -33.40 -3.59 -7.02
C GLN A 6 -32.16 -3.03 -6.28
N PRO A 7 -32.12 -3.06 -4.94
CA PRO A 7 -30.92 -2.67 -4.23
C PRO A 7 -29.86 -3.71 -4.56
N TYR A 8 -28.77 -3.28 -5.19
CA TYR A 8 -27.57 -4.11 -5.28
C TYR A 8 -27.23 -4.57 -3.87
N SER A 9 -27.45 -5.84 -3.59
CA SER A 9 -26.94 -6.50 -2.39
C SER A 9 -25.42 -6.58 -2.57
N CYS A 10 -24.71 -5.49 -2.27
CA CYS A 10 -23.27 -5.49 -2.10
C CYS A 10 -22.96 -6.38 -0.88
N GLN A 11 -22.94 -7.68 -1.11
CA GLN A 11 -22.36 -8.63 -0.17
C GLN A 11 -20.85 -8.46 -0.29
N VAL A 12 -20.30 -7.50 0.46
CA VAL A 12 -18.85 -7.41 0.69
C VAL A 12 -18.48 -8.64 1.51
N ARG A 13 -18.24 -9.77 0.85
CA ARG A 13 -17.53 -10.89 1.46
C ARG A 13 -16.14 -10.34 1.80
N ARG A 14 -15.66 -10.57 3.02
CA ARG A 14 -14.33 -10.14 3.50
C ARG A 14 -13.24 -10.88 2.72
N GLN A 15 -13.07 -10.53 1.46
CA GLN A 15 -11.89 -10.79 0.67
C GLN A 15 -11.05 -9.53 0.81
N ASP A 16 -9.78 -9.69 1.20
CA ASP A 16 -8.81 -8.60 1.19
C ASP A 16 -8.69 -8.12 -0.26
N ALA A 17 -9.37 -7.00 -0.57
CA ALA A 17 -9.51 -6.50 -1.92
C ALA A 17 -9.18 -5.02 -1.92
N ASP A 18 -8.12 -4.67 -2.65
CA ASP A 18 -7.79 -3.29 -2.93
C ASP A 18 -8.88 -2.64 -3.78
N ALA A 19 -9.39 -1.49 -3.33
CA ALA A 19 -10.43 -0.75 -4.03
C ALA A 19 -9.93 0.63 -4.49
N LEU A 20 -10.33 1.03 -5.69
CA LEU A 20 -10.22 2.40 -6.16
C LEU A 20 -11.59 3.07 -6.10
N LEU A 21 -11.76 3.98 -5.15
CA LEU A 21 -12.97 4.79 -5.00
C LEU A 21 -12.74 6.20 -5.54
N TYR A 22 -13.78 6.79 -6.14
CA TYR A 22 -13.75 8.17 -6.62
C TYR A 22 -15.05 8.90 -6.28
N ASN A 23 -14.94 10.21 -6.04
CA ASN A 23 -16.09 11.05 -5.75
C ASN A 23 -16.78 11.52 -7.04
N THR A 24 -17.96 10.98 -7.34
CA THR A 24 -18.76 11.34 -8.52
C THR A 24 -19.28 12.77 -8.51
N LYS A 25 -19.30 13.44 -7.35
CA LYS A 25 -19.70 14.85 -7.21
C LYS A 25 -18.59 15.84 -7.56
N SER A 26 -17.36 15.37 -7.76
CA SER A 26 -16.23 16.24 -8.13
C SER A 26 -16.30 16.61 -9.61
N SER A 27 -16.77 17.82 -9.91
CA SER A 27 -17.02 18.33 -11.29
C SER A 27 -15.83 18.25 -12.25
N GLY A 28 -14.60 18.29 -11.73
CA GLY A 28 -13.38 18.15 -12.51
C GLY A 28 -12.92 16.70 -12.72
N LEU A 29 -13.42 15.74 -11.96
CA LEU A 29 -12.98 14.34 -11.98
C LEU A 29 -13.94 13.50 -12.81
N ARG A 30 -13.40 12.78 -13.79
CA ARG A 30 -14.18 11.80 -14.57
C ARG A 30 -13.46 10.48 -14.61
N TYR A 31 -14.17 9.43 -14.24
CA TYR A 31 -13.75 8.06 -14.48
C TYR A 31 -13.93 7.72 -15.96
N ARG A 32 -12.97 7.01 -16.57
CA ARG A 32 -13.09 6.52 -17.94
C ARG A 32 -13.62 5.09 -17.91
N SER A 33 -14.93 4.93 -18.12
CA SER A 33 -15.58 3.62 -18.14
C SER A 33 -14.90 2.64 -19.12
N GLY A 34 -14.79 1.36 -18.74
CA GLY A 34 -14.12 0.32 -19.52
C GLY A 34 -12.58 0.36 -19.44
N SER A 35 -12.00 1.22 -18.61
CA SER A 35 -10.55 1.30 -18.41
C SER A 35 -10.04 0.53 -17.20
N GLU A 36 -10.95 0.07 -16.35
CA GLU A 36 -10.67 -0.75 -15.20
C GLU A 36 -10.01 -2.06 -15.59
N LYS A 37 -8.95 -2.42 -14.87
CA LYS A 37 -8.34 -3.74 -14.97
C LYS A 37 -7.95 -4.20 -13.58
N VAL A 38 -8.22 -5.45 -13.30
CA VAL A 38 -7.76 -6.15 -12.10
C VAL A 38 -6.92 -7.34 -12.52
N GLY A 39 -6.05 -7.80 -11.63
CA GLY A 39 -5.35 -9.05 -11.83
C GLY A 39 -4.53 -9.45 -10.62
N THR A 40 -4.09 -10.70 -10.61
CA THR A 40 -3.15 -11.22 -9.60
C THR A 40 -1.72 -11.05 -10.09
N PHE A 41 -0.77 -11.12 -9.15
CA PHE A 41 0.65 -11.23 -9.49
C PHE A 41 1.03 -12.65 -9.90
N LYS A 42 2.10 -12.77 -10.68
CA LYS A 42 2.68 -14.09 -11.01
C LYS A 42 3.43 -14.73 -9.84
N LYS A 43 4.05 -13.91 -8.99
CA LYS A 43 4.67 -14.37 -7.75
C LYS A 43 3.67 -14.18 -6.61
N GLN A 44 3.33 -15.27 -5.95
CA GLN A 44 2.46 -15.32 -4.79
C GLN A 44 3.20 -15.97 -3.62
N ALA A 45 2.71 -15.75 -2.41
CA ALA A 45 3.15 -16.51 -1.25
C ALA A 45 2.30 -17.78 -1.15
N ASP A 46 2.98 -18.92 -1.16
CA ASP A 46 2.37 -20.23 -1.00
C ASP A 46 2.87 -20.83 0.33
N PHE A 47 1.98 -21.44 1.09
CA PHE A 47 2.26 -22.00 2.41
C PHE A 47 1.54 -23.34 2.57
N GLU A 48 2.24 -24.32 3.14
CA GLU A 48 1.66 -25.63 3.45
C GLU A 48 1.11 -25.64 4.87
N VAL A 49 -0.19 -25.94 5.02
CA VAL A 49 -0.84 -26.11 6.32
C VAL A 49 -1.51 -27.48 6.34
N ALA A 50 -1.05 -28.34 7.24
CA ALA A 50 -1.58 -29.69 7.41
C ALA A 50 -1.63 -30.50 6.09
N GLY A 51 -0.59 -30.40 5.26
CA GLY A 51 -0.51 -31.10 3.96
C GLY A 51 -1.32 -30.46 2.83
N GLN A 52 -1.92 -29.28 3.05
CA GLN A 52 -2.61 -28.51 2.02
C GLN A 52 -1.81 -27.25 1.67
N GLU A 53 -1.59 -27.04 0.38
CA GLU A 53 -1.03 -25.79 -0.14
C GLU A 53 -2.11 -24.71 -0.14
N LEU A 54 -1.81 -23.59 0.51
CA LEU A 54 -2.63 -22.39 0.57
C LEU A 54 -1.84 -21.24 -0.07
N THR A 55 -2.48 -20.49 -0.96
CA THR A 55 -1.89 -19.32 -1.61
C THR A 55 -2.46 -18.04 -1.04
N PHE A 56 -1.60 -17.12 -0.61
CA PHE A 56 -1.98 -15.74 -0.31
C PHE A 56 -2.01 -14.93 -1.61
N GLY A 57 -3.19 -14.79 -2.21
CA GLY A 57 -3.34 -14.13 -3.50
C GLY A 57 -3.25 -12.61 -3.41
N ARG A 58 -2.10 -12.04 -3.76
CA ARG A 58 -1.91 -10.60 -3.97
C ARG A 58 -2.25 -10.19 -5.41
N GLY A 59 -2.78 -8.99 -5.56
CA GLY A 59 -3.19 -8.46 -6.85
C GLY A 59 -3.00 -6.96 -6.98
N TRP A 60 -3.57 -6.44 -8.05
CA TRP A 60 -3.57 -5.02 -8.38
C TRP A 60 -4.88 -4.66 -9.06
N ALA A 61 -5.32 -3.43 -8.84
CA ALA A 61 -6.44 -2.84 -9.54
C ALA A 61 -5.99 -1.51 -10.16
N GLN A 62 -6.42 -1.21 -11.37
CA GLN A 62 -6.16 0.08 -12.02
C GLN A 62 -7.41 0.63 -12.67
N ALA A 63 -7.43 1.93 -12.88
CA ALA A 63 -8.43 2.63 -13.67
C ALA A 63 -7.83 3.92 -14.24
N ASN A 64 -8.40 4.40 -15.35
CA ASN A 64 -8.03 5.69 -15.93
C ASN A 64 -9.05 6.76 -15.53
N PHE A 65 -8.54 7.96 -15.27
CA PHE A 65 -9.34 9.13 -14.91
C PHE A 65 -8.92 10.33 -15.75
N THR A 66 -9.78 11.34 -15.77
CA THR A 66 -9.42 12.71 -16.16
C THR A 66 -9.68 13.65 -15.00
N TRP A 67 -8.74 14.55 -14.72
CA TRP A 67 -8.94 15.67 -13.81
C TRP A 67 -8.79 16.98 -14.60
N LYS A 68 -9.86 17.78 -14.67
CA LYS A 68 -9.93 19.02 -15.44
C LYS A 68 -9.39 18.85 -16.88
N GLY A 69 -9.82 17.77 -17.54
CA GLY A 69 -9.43 17.42 -18.92
C GLY A 69 -8.07 16.72 -19.06
N LYS A 70 -7.22 16.68 -18.02
CA LYS A 70 -5.92 15.99 -18.06
C LYS A 70 -6.06 14.53 -17.66
N GLN A 71 -5.52 13.62 -18.48
CA GLN A 71 -5.54 12.17 -18.23
C GLN A 71 -4.54 11.77 -17.14
N VAL A 72 -4.91 10.79 -16.32
CA VAL A 72 -4.05 10.11 -15.36
C VAL A 72 -4.53 8.67 -15.17
N GLY A 73 -3.59 7.72 -15.13
CA GLY A 73 -3.87 6.36 -14.72
C GLY A 73 -3.58 6.17 -13.24
N ILE A 74 -4.48 5.52 -12.51
CA ILE A 74 -4.29 5.17 -11.10
C ILE A 74 -4.19 3.65 -11.01
N ILE A 75 -3.23 3.16 -10.24
CA ILE A 75 -3.07 1.75 -9.92
C ILE A 75 -2.88 1.60 -8.41
N THR A 76 -3.53 0.60 -7.83
CA THR A 76 -3.40 0.25 -6.42
C THR A 76 -3.02 -1.21 -6.25
N SER A 77 -2.34 -1.52 -5.15
CA SER A 77 -1.95 -2.88 -4.81
C SER A 77 -1.58 -2.95 -3.33
N HIS A 78 -1.85 -4.11 -2.73
CA HIS A 78 -1.26 -4.59 -1.49
C HIS A 78 -0.15 -5.60 -1.84
N LEU A 79 1.12 -5.22 -1.67
CA LEU A 79 2.24 -6.15 -1.95
C LEU A 79 2.40 -7.14 -0.80
N GLU A 80 3.03 -8.28 -1.07
CA GLU A 80 3.34 -9.26 -0.02
C GLU A 80 4.28 -8.68 1.04
N VAL A 81 4.16 -9.13 2.29
CA VAL A 81 5.05 -8.73 3.39
C VAL A 81 6.48 -9.24 3.20
N GLU A 82 7.45 -8.43 3.64
CA GLU A 82 8.89 -8.61 3.47
C GLU A 82 9.52 -9.85 4.10
N SER A 83 8.79 -10.59 4.94
CA SER A 83 9.33 -11.63 5.83
C SER A 83 8.99 -13.07 5.42
N THR A 84 8.23 -13.28 4.34
CA THR A 84 7.64 -14.59 4.04
C THR A 84 8.55 -15.55 3.29
N ASP A 85 9.62 -15.08 2.65
CA ASP A 85 10.41 -15.88 1.72
C ASP A 85 11.94 -15.68 1.78
N GLY A 86 12.46 -15.13 2.88
CA GLY A 86 13.88 -14.88 3.07
C GLY A 86 14.43 -15.37 4.41
N VAL A 87 15.62 -15.99 4.39
CA VAL A 87 16.41 -16.24 5.61
C VAL A 87 17.14 -14.95 5.98
N GLY A 88 16.44 -14.08 6.71
CA GLY A 88 17.00 -12.83 7.20
C GLY A 88 17.79 -12.98 8.50
N ASN A 89 18.65 -12.02 8.82
CA ASN A 89 19.18 -11.88 10.17
C ASN A 89 18.18 -11.03 10.98
N PRO A 90 17.42 -11.61 11.94
CA PRO A 90 16.39 -10.87 12.67
C PRO A 90 16.95 -9.72 13.52
N ASN A 91 18.27 -9.70 13.75
CA ASN A 91 18.96 -8.65 14.48
C ASN A 91 19.60 -7.57 13.58
N LYS A 92 19.47 -7.67 12.25
CA LYS A 92 20.05 -6.69 11.30
C LYS A 92 19.02 -6.25 10.27
N PHE A 93 18.97 -4.95 10.02
CA PHE A 93 18.09 -4.35 9.01
C PHE A 93 18.80 -4.20 7.66
N GLY A 94 18.03 -4.08 6.60
CA GLY A 94 18.49 -3.84 5.23
C GLY A 94 18.13 -4.98 4.27
N PRO A 95 18.01 -4.71 2.95
CA PRO A 95 17.64 -5.70 1.94
C PRO A 95 18.64 -6.85 1.79
N LYS A 96 19.86 -6.69 2.29
CA LYS A 96 20.86 -7.78 2.38
C LYS A 96 20.59 -8.72 3.57
N ASN A 97 19.87 -8.24 4.58
CA ASN A 97 19.60 -8.94 5.82
C ASN A 97 18.13 -9.38 5.93
N TRP A 98 17.23 -8.87 5.07
CA TRP A 98 15.79 -9.19 5.00
C TRP A 98 15.30 -9.26 3.53
N PRO A 99 15.81 -10.19 2.70
CA PRO A 99 15.40 -10.25 1.29
C PRO A 99 13.96 -10.77 1.17
N SER A 100 13.14 -10.14 0.32
CA SER A 100 11.86 -10.73 -0.15
C SER A 100 11.82 -10.83 -1.67
N GLU A 101 11.84 -12.04 -2.21
CA GLU A 101 11.82 -12.30 -3.64
C GLU A 101 10.42 -12.17 -4.26
N ILE A 102 9.38 -12.54 -3.50
CA ILE A 102 7.97 -12.43 -3.85
C ILE A 102 7.62 -10.96 -3.96
N GLN A 103 7.78 -10.18 -2.88
CA GLN A 103 7.46 -8.75 -2.88
C GLN A 103 8.28 -8.01 -3.96
N THR A 104 9.57 -8.35 -4.11
CA THR A 104 10.40 -7.76 -5.17
C THR A 104 9.90 -8.11 -6.57
N GLY A 105 9.45 -9.35 -6.79
CA GLY A 105 8.86 -9.78 -8.06
C GLY A 105 7.55 -9.06 -8.37
N GLN A 106 6.68 -8.94 -7.38
CA GLN A 106 5.42 -8.20 -7.48
C GLN A 106 5.67 -6.72 -7.80
N ALA A 107 6.59 -6.06 -7.09
CA ALA A 107 6.97 -4.67 -7.35
C ALA A 107 7.53 -4.46 -8.78
N LYS A 108 8.33 -5.40 -9.30
CA LYS A 108 8.82 -5.37 -10.69
C LYS A 108 7.69 -5.52 -11.70
N GLU A 109 6.75 -6.41 -11.44
CA GLU A 109 5.56 -6.59 -12.27
C GLU A 109 4.68 -5.33 -12.25
N LEU A 110 4.44 -4.77 -11.07
CA LEU A 110 3.68 -3.55 -10.85
C LEU A 110 4.32 -2.37 -11.60
N LEU A 111 5.64 -2.21 -11.54
CA LEU A 111 6.36 -1.19 -12.31
C LEU A 111 6.15 -1.33 -13.82
N LYS A 112 6.16 -2.57 -14.36
CA LYS A 112 5.89 -2.82 -15.79
C LYS A 112 4.46 -2.40 -16.16
N LYS A 113 3.47 -2.70 -15.31
CA LYS A 113 2.07 -2.29 -15.53
C LYS A 113 1.92 -0.78 -15.45
N SER A 114 2.49 -0.15 -14.43
CA SER A 114 2.50 1.30 -14.26
C SER A 114 3.13 2.05 -15.43
N LYS A 115 4.19 1.51 -16.04
CA LYS A 115 4.78 2.07 -17.28
C LYS A 115 3.81 2.04 -18.45
N LYS A 116 3.10 0.92 -18.64
CA LYS A 116 2.05 0.80 -19.69
C LYS A 116 0.88 1.74 -19.41
N LEU A 117 0.45 1.81 -18.15
CA LEU A 117 -0.63 2.68 -17.70
C LEU A 117 -0.29 4.16 -17.92
N ALA A 118 0.92 4.59 -17.56
CA ALA A 118 1.39 5.95 -17.82
C ALA A 118 1.41 6.26 -19.32
N LYS A 119 1.92 5.36 -20.16
CA LYS A 119 1.92 5.54 -21.63
C LYS A 119 0.52 5.77 -22.19
N ALA A 120 -0.50 5.10 -21.64
CA ALA A 120 -1.90 5.25 -22.05
C ALA A 120 -2.58 6.54 -21.52
N ASN A 121 -1.93 7.29 -20.64
CA ASN A 121 -2.48 8.47 -19.97
C ASN A 121 -1.51 9.66 -20.03
N SER A 122 -0.98 9.96 -21.21
CA SER A 122 -0.07 11.09 -21.46
C SER A 122 1.19 11.09 -20.57
N GLY A 123 1.70 9.90 -20.24
CA GLY A 123 2.84 9.72 -19.35
C GLY A 123 2.54 9.88 -17.87
N ARG A 124 1.27 10.08 -17.46
CA ARG A 124 0.88 10.30 -16.05
C ARG A 124 0.37 9.01 -15.41
N ALA A 125 0.95 8.66 -14.26
CA ALA A 125 0.46 7.58 -13.44
C ALA A 125 0.63 7.87 -11.95
N ILE A 126 -0.27 7.33 -11.13
CA ILE A 126 -0.18 7.31 -9.68
C ILE A 126 -0.31 5.85 -9.26
N LEU A 127 0.67 5.37 -8.50
CA LEU A 127 0.62 4.12 -7.78
C LEU A 127 0.37 4.42 -6.29
N LEU A 128 -0.63 3.80 -5.69
CA LEU A 128 -0.93 3.93 -4.27
C LEU A 128 -1.25 2.59 -3.60
N GLY A 129 -1.28 2.54 -2.28
CA GLY A 129 -1.65 1.34 -1.51
C GLY A 129 -0.61 0.96 -0.47
N ASP A 130 -0.87 -0.14 0.22
CA ASP A 130 0.08 -0.76 1.15
C ASP A 130 1.11 -1.58 0.35
N LEU A 131 2.27 -0.99 0.10
CA LEU A 131 3.28 -1.65 -0.70
C LEU A 131 4.20 -2.54 0.14
N ASN A 132 3.96 -2.69 1.45
CA ASN A 132 4.80 -3.45 2.39
C ASN A 132 6.31 -3.19 2.23
N THR A 133 6.68 -2.02 1.71
CA THR A 133 8.06 -1.69 1.37
C THR A 133 8.38 -0.34 1.94
N ASP A 134 9.21 -0.34 2.98
CA ASP A 134 9.49 0.87 3.71
C ASP A 134 10.26 1.89 2.85
N ALA A 135 9.84 3.15 2.92
CA ALA A 135 10.40 4.22 2.12
C ALA A 135 11.84 4.63 2.46
N ASN A 136 12.40 4.14 3.57
CA ASN A 136 13.85 4.24 3.83
C ASN A 136 14.64 3.09 3.18
N GLY A 137 13.97 2.11 2.58
CA GLY A 137 14.59 0.92 2.01
C GLY A 137 15.14 -0.02 3.07
N TYR A 138 14.57 -0.03 4.28
CA TYR A 138 15.05 -0.85 5.39
C TYR A 138 14.82 -2.35 5.21
N TYR A 139 13.73 -2.77 4.57
CA TYR A 139 13.38 -4.19 4.51
C TYR A 139 13.65 -4.79 3.15
N SER A 140 13.10 -4.21 2.08
CA SER A 140 13.20 -4.80 0.75
C SER A 140 13.73 -3.82 -0.31
N PRO A 141 14.20 -4.31 -1.47
CA PRO A 141 14.57 -3.46 -2.59
C PRO A 141 13.36 -2.91 -3.36
N ALA A 142 12.12 -3.27 -2.99
CA ALA A 142 10.92 -2.93 -3.77
C ALA A 142 10.69 -1.41 -3.90
N TYR A 143 10.77 -0.65 -2.80
CA TYR A 143 10.70 0.82 -2.82
C TYR A 143 11.72 1.41 -3.79
N GLY A 144 12.97 0.97 -3.70
CA GLY A 144 14.04 1.40 -4.59
C GLY A 144 13.76 1.07 -6.05
N ASN A 145 13.27 -0.14 -6.33
CA ASN A 145 12.92 -0.56 -7.70
C ASN A 145 11.81 0.30 -8.32
N LEU A 146 10.78 0.64 -7.53
CA LEU A 146 9.67 1.48 -7.98
C LEU A 146 10.09 2.93 -8.24
N THR A 147 10.96 3.48 -7.37
CA THR A 147 11.29 4.91 -7.37
C THR A 147 12.55 5.27 -8.15
N LYS A 148 13.51 4.36 -8.32
CA LYS A 148 14.84 4.67 -8.89
C LYS A 148 14.80 5.44 -10.22
N ASN A 149 13.92 5.04 -11.14
CA ASN A 149 13.92 5.56 -12.51
C ASN A 149 12.52 5.91 -13.06
N PHE A 150 11.47 5.80 -12.26
CA PHE A 150 10.11 5.94 -12.80
C PHE A 150 9.23 6.79 -11.91
N PHE A 151 8.92 6.31 -10.71
CA PHE A 151 8.07 7.06 -9.80
C PHE A 151 8.86 8.02 -8.91
N THR A 152 8.25 9.17 -8.66
CA THR A 152 8.63 10.10 -7.60
C THR A 152 7.73 9.85 -6.39
N ASP A 153 8.32 9.72 -5.21
CA ASP A 153 7.58 9.60 -3.95
C ASP A 153 6.93 10.93 -3.56
N SER A 154 5.60 10.95 -3.42
CA SER A 154 4.83 12.16 -3.11
C SER A 154 5.27 12.82 -1.80
N TRP A 155 5.66 12.03 -0.79
CA TRP A 155 6.07 12.53 0.52
C TRP A 155 7.35 13.35 0.39
N LYS A 156 8.35 12.79 -0.31
CA LYS A 156 9.62 13.44 -0.60
C LYS A 156 9.41 14.64 -1.53
N GLN A 157 8.57 14.51 -2.56
CA GLN A 157 8.28 15.59 -3.51
C GLN A 157 7.64 16.82 -2.85
N ALA A 158 6.79 16.62 -1.84
CA ALA A 158 6.19 17.69 -1.05
C ALA A 158 7.12 18.27 0.03
N GLY A 159 8.41 17.88 0.04
CA GLY A 159 9.43 18.40 0.96
C GLY A 159 9.30 17.90 2.40
N LYS A 160 8.55 16.82 2.64
CA LYS A 160 8.41 16.26 3.99
C LYS A 160 9.56 15.33 4.32
N LYS A 161 10.01 15.41 5.58
CA LYS A 161 10.96 14.46 6.17
C LYS A 161 10.23 13.22 6.67
N PHE A 162 10.90 12.07 6.64
CA PHE A 162 10.43 10.82 7.24
C PHE A 162 11.42 10.42 8.35
N GLY A 163 10.91 9.98 9.51
CA GLY A 163 11.73 9.65 10.67
C GLY A 163 10.91 9.20 11.88
N LYS A 164 11.55 9.02 13.04
CA LYS A 164 11.09 8.30 14.26
C LYS A 164 9.66 8.58 14.81
N ALA A 165 8.92 9.56 14.29
CA ALA A 165 7.49 9.77 14.57
C ALA A 165 6.75 10.52 13.44
N VAL A 166 7.41 10.82 12.32
CA VAL A 166 6.89 11.73 11.28
C VAL A 166 6.77 10.95 9.99
N GLY A 167 5.55 10.83 9.46
CA GLY A 167 5.27 10.18 8.18
C GLY A 167 5.15 8.66 8.25
N GLY A 168 5.21 8.04 9.43
CA GLY A 168 4.93 6.62 9.56
C GLY A 168 3.47 6.31 9.25
N THR A 169 3.25 5.26 8.48
CA THR A 169 1.93 4.74 8.13
C THR A 169 1.65 3.40 8.80
N CYS A 170 2.70 2.64 9.14
CA CYS A 170 2.58 1.35 9.80
C CYS A 170 3.50 1.23 11.04
N CYS A 171 3.17 0.37 12.00
CA CYS A 171 1.80 -0.08 12.29
C CYS A 171 1.52 0.27 13.75
N ARG A 172 0.25 0.58 14.00
CA ARG A 172 -0.28 0.65 15.35
C ARG A 172 -0.32 -0.77 15.86
N SER A 173 -0.01 -0.93 17.14
CA SER A 173 -0.09 -2.20 17.86
C SER A 173 -1.55 -2.66 18.09
N GLY A 174 -2.42 -2.52 17.09
CA GLY A 174 -3.87 -2.39 17.23
C GLY A 174 -4.61 -3.62 17.76
N ALA A 175 -3.98 -4.80 17.79
CA ALA A 175 -4.60 -6.02 18.33
C ALA A 175 -3.68 -6.97 19.12
N LEU A 176 -2.37 -6.71 19.24
CA LEU A 176 -1.49 -7.56 20.05
C LEU A 176 -1.06 -6.80 21.30
N ASP A 177 -1.52 -7.27 22.44
CA ASP A 177 -1.21 -6.73 23.76
C ASP A 177 0.29 -6.42 23.85
N SER A 178 0.66 -5.18 24.22
CA SER A 178 2.05 -4.84 24.52
C SER A 178 2.64 -5.64 25.70
N LYS A 179 1.82 -6.52 26.31
CA LYS A 179 2.21 -7.56 27.27
C LYS A 179 2.50 -8.94 26.66
N VAL A 180 2.36 -9.17 25.34
CA VAL A 180 2.86 -10.39 24.69
C VAL A 180 4.38 -10.39 24.78
N LYS A 181 4.90 -11.08 25.80
CA LYS A 181 6.33 -11.38 25.90
C LYS A 181 6.67 -12.44 24.87
N VAL A 182 7.29 -12.04 23.75
CA VAL A 182 7.95 -12.99 22.86
C VAL A 182 9.09 -13.67 23.65
N LYS A 183 9.03 -14.99 23.80
CA LYS A 183 9.99 -15.77 24.58
C LYS A 183 11.39 -15.58 24.00
N GLY A 184 12.27 -14.90 24.76
CA GLY A 184 13.65 -14.57 24.33
C GLY A 184 13.92 -13.08 24.09
N VAL A 185 12.88 -12.23 24.06
CA VAL A 185 13.02 -10.76 23.89
C VAL A 185 12.85 -10.05 25.23
N LYS A 186 13.89 -9.35 25.72
CA LYS A 186 13.83 -8.55 26.98
C LYS A 186 13.51 -7.07 26.69
N GLY A 187 12.45 -6.55 27.31
CA GLY A 187 12.04 -5.12 27.30
C GLY A 187 10.59 -4.89 26.84
N PRO A 188 9.96 -3.73 27.10
CA PRO A 188 8.69 -3.36 26.48
C PRO A 188 8.84 -3.42 24.95
N GLY A 189 7.88 -4.06 24.26
CA GLY A 189 8.00 -4.65 22.93
C GLY A 189 8.80 -3.82 21.90
N LYS A 190 10.01 -4.28 21.58
CA LYS A 190 10.85 -3.74 20.49
C LYS A 190 10.33 -4.10 19.10
N TYR A 191 9.35 -4.99 19.02
CA TYR A 191 8.81 -5.56 17.80
C TYR A 191 7.29 -5.69 17.93
N MET A 192 6.58 -5.55 16.81
CA MET A 192 5.19 -5.98 16.68
C MET A 192 5.15 -7.52 16.59
N ASP A 193 4.00 -8.14 16.88
CA ASP A 193 3.87 -9.61 16.80
C ASP A 193 4.06 -10.16 15.38
N SER A 194 4.03 -9.29 14.35
CA SER A 194 4.44 -9.58 12.98
C SER A 194 5.96 -9.79 12.82
N GLY A 195 6.77 -9.46 13.83
CA GLY A 195 8.23 -9.45 13.76
C GLY A 195 8.82 -8.12 13.28
N ASP A 196 7.98 -7.14 12.93
CA ASP A 196 8.41 -5.82 12.47
C ASP A 196 8.98 -5.00 13.64
N PRO A 197 10.02 -4.18 13.43
CA PRO A 197 10.52 -3.32 14.49
C PRO A 197 9.45 -2.28 14.88
N ALA A 198 9.41 -1.91 16.16
CA ALA A 198 8.54 -0.84 16.69
C ALA A 198 8.91 0.58 16.21
N VAL A 199 9.63 0.68 15.09
CA VAL A 199 9.99 1.92 14.43
C VAL A 199 8.88 2.25 13.44
N PRO A 200 8.36 3.50 13.40
CA PRO A 200 7.36 3.87 12.40
C PRO A 200 7.90 3.60 10.98
N THR A 201 7.25 2.70 10.25
CA THR A 201 7.53 2.41 8.85
C THR A 201 6.58 3.21 7.97
N ARG A 202 6.99 3.51 6.74
CA ARG A 202 6.13 4.13 5.73
C ARG A 202 6.05 3.20 4.53
N ILE A 203 5.11 2.27 4.63
CA ILE A 203 4.85 1.21 3.65
C ILE A 203 3.61 1.50 2.80
N ASP A 204 2.68 2.30 3.33
CA ASP A 204 1.63 2.92 2.54
C ASP A 204 2.24 4.07 1.76
N LEU A 205 2.16 4.00 0.44
CA LEU A 205 2.86 4.92 -0.45
C LEU A 205 1.92 5.55 -1.46
N ILE A 206 2.25 6.76 -1.89
CA ILE A 206 1.66 7.44 -3.06
C ILE A 206 2.83 7.84 -3.95
N LEU A 207 3.00 7.11 -5.04
CA LEU A 207 4.12 7.19 -5.97
C LEU A 207 3.61 7.76 -7.31
N ASN A 208 4.21 8.84 -7.77
CA ASN A 208 3.70 9.65 -8.88
C ASN A 208 4.67 9.71 -10.06
N ARG A 209 4.15 9.68 -11.29
CA ARG A 209 4.89 9.93 -12.53
C ARG A 209 4.24 11.09 -13.28
N ASN A 210 5.01 12.12 -13.63
CA ASN A 210 4.54 13.33 -14.33
C ASN A 210 3.32 13.98 -13.64
N VAL A 211 3.30 13.89 -12.32
CA VAL A 211 2.30 14.47 -11.42
C VAL A 211 3.07 15.10 -10.26
N LYS A 212 2.65 16.29 -9.83
CA LYS A 212 3.29 17.04 -8.75
C LYS A 212 2.44 16.99 -7.49
N ALA A 213 2.92 16.30 -6.46
CA ALA A 213 2.37 16.41 -5.12
C ALA A 213 2.65 17.80 -4.54
N THR A 214 1.61 18.45 -4.03
CA THR A 214 1.68 19.79 -3.42
C THR A 214 1.45 19.75 -1.92
N LYS A 215 0.70 18.75 -1.46
CA LYS A 215 0.44 18.51 -0.04
C LYS A 215 0.44 17.02 0.21
N VAL A 216 0.89 16.64 1.39
CA VAL A 216 0.83 15.27 1.90
C VAL A 216 0.52 15.33 3.38
N GLY A 217 -0.07 14.26 3.92
CA GLY A 217 -0.25 14.12 5.34
C GLY A 217 -0.67 12.73 5.75
N ILE A 218 -0.66 12.52 7.06
CA ILE A 218 -1.07 11.29 7.71
C ILE A 218 -2.33 11.60 8.52
N ALA A 219 -3.34 10.76 8.41
CA ALA A 219 -4.62 10.87 9.09
C ALA A 219 -4.98 9.59 9.84
N GLY A 220 -6.12 9.63 10.53
CA GLY A 220 -6.61 8.53 11.35
C GLY A 220 -5.87 8.36 12.67
N THR A 221 -4.88 9.20 13.01
CA THR A 221 -3.94 9.04 14.15
C THR A 221 -4.58 9.11 15.55
N SER A 222 -5.86 9.45 15.62
CA SER A 222 -6.63 9.49 16.87
C SER A 222 -7.39 8.19 17.09
N GLN A 223 -7.63 7.88 18.36
CA GLN A 223 -8.44 6.74 18.77
C GLN A 223 -9.90 6.97 18.34
N GLU A 224 -10.51 5.98 17.69
CA GLU A 224 -11.90 6.05 17.23
C GLU A 224 -12.88 5.74 18.35
N SER A 225 -12.54 4.80 19.23
CA SER A 225 -13.40 4.35 20.33
C SER A 225 -12.58 3.97 21.55
N LYS A 226 -13.16 4.17 22.75
CA LYS A 226 -12.59 3.66 24.01
C LYS A 226 -12.72 2.14 24.17
N SER A 227 -13.46 1.49 23.27
CA SER A 227 -13.67 0.04 23.21
C SER A 227 -13.31 -0.49 21.83
N GLN A 228 -13.04 -1.79 21.70
CA GLN A 228 -12.62 -2.37 20.41
C GLN A 228 -13.72 -2.23 19.34
N PRO A 229 -13.38 -1.86 18.08
CA PRO A 229 -12.04 -1.50 17.61
C PRO A 229 -11.58 -0.12 18.13
N LEU A 230 -10.39 -0.06 18.73
CA LEU A 230 -9.85 1.20 19.28
C LEU A 230 -9.46 2.20 18.18
N TRP A 231 -9.06 1.69 17.01
CA TRP A 231 -8.57 2.46 15.88
C TRP A 231 -9.30 2.04 14.60
N GLN A 232 -9.36 2.95 13.63
CA GLN A 232 -9.95 2.68 12.31
C GLN A 232 -9.19 1.61 11.53
N SER A 233 -7.88 1.51 11.78
CA SER A 233 -6.97 0.51 11.21
C SER A 233 -5.70 0.45 12.07
N ASP A 234 -4.99 -0.67 11.95
CA ASP A 234 -3.60 -0.84 12.34
C ASP A 234 -2.64 0.05 11.52
N HIS A 235 -3.07 0.60 10.37
CA HIS A 235 -2.34 1.60 9.61
C HIS A 235 -2.89 3.01 9.83
N ASN A 236 -2.05 4.02 9.61
CA ASN A 236 -2.47 5.40 9.44
C ASN A 236 -2.81 5.68 7.97
N PHE A 237 -3.80 6.54 7.72
CA PHE A 237 -4.17 6.89 6.36
C PHE A 237 -3.19 7.89 5.74
N TYR A 238 -2.64 7.55 4.57
CA TYR A 238 -1.81 8.46 3.79
C TYR A 238 -2.63 9.17 2.71
N PHE A 239 -2.62 10.50 2.69
CA PHE A 239 -3.19 11.31 1.61
C PHE A 239 -2.16 12.21 0.92
N ALA A 240 -2.43 12.55 -0.33
CA ALA A 240 -1.70 13.55 -1.09
C ALA A 240 -2.64 14.40 -1.97
N ASP A 241 -2.40 15.71 -2.01
CA ASP A 241 -2.96 16.59 -3.03
C ASP A 241 -1.97 16.67 -4.19
N VAL A 242 -2.47 16.55 -5.41
CA VAL A 242 -1.63 16.53 -6.61
C VAL A 242 -2.13 17.46 -7.70
N ILE A 243 -1.18 17.96 -8.50
CA ILE A 243 -1.42 18.69 -9.74
C ILE A 243 -0.97 17.82 -10.91
N LEU A 244 -1.87 17.57 -11.85
CA LEU A 244 -1.53 16.97 -13.13
C LEU A 244 -0.82 18.04 -13.98
N GLN A 245 0.49 17.87 -14.20
CA GLN A 245 1.32 18.79 -14.99
C GLN A 245 0.97 18.68 -16.47
#